data_AF-A0A3D4HMP1-F1
#
_entry.id   AF-A0A3D4HMP1-F1
#
_cell.length_a   1.000
_cell.length_b   1.000
_cell.length_c   1.000
_cell.angle_alpha   90.00
_cell.angle_beta   90.00
_cell.angle_gamma   90.00
#
_symmetry.space_group_name_H-M   'P 1'
#
loop_
_entity.id
_entity.type
_entity.pdbx_description
1 polymer ?
#
loop_
_entity_poly.entity_id
_entity_poly.type
_entity_poly.pdbx_seq_one_letter_code
_entity_poly.pdbx_strand_id
1 'polypeptide(L)'
;MPAFANPFQGNVERKMNKDELIQSVRLDIAGELEAIYLYDAHVQATDNEMARAVLADIRDEEKAHVGELMTLLRNLDSKEADLFASGEGEVKEMLEGLGITDVGPSPVPGASKPSSPEGTVGSMIEED
;
A
#
# COMPACT_ATOMS: atom_id res chain seq x y z
N MET A 1 1.28 16.27 -0.18
CA MET A 1 2.25 17.32 0.22
C MET A 1 2.03 17.87 1.63
N PRO A 2 2.85 17.42 2.59
CA PRO A 2 2.88 17.93 3.97
C PRO A 2 3.24 19.42 4.05
N ALA A 3 2.49 20.16 4.86
CA ALA A 3 2.74 21.58 5.13
C ALA A 3 3.70 21.73 6.32
N PHE A 4 4.98 21.34 6.14
CA PHE A 4 5.97 21.29 7.23
C PHE A 4 6.18 22.62 8.00
N ALA A 5 5.87 23.76 7.40
CA ALA A 5 5.94 25.06 8.07
C ALA A 5 4.82 25.27 9.12
N ASN A 6 3.79 24.42 9.14
CA ASN A 6 2.70 24.46 10.11
C ASN A 6 2.83 23.31 11.11
N PRO A 7 3.31 23.56 12.35
CA PRO A 7 3.49 22.51 13.35
C PRO A 7 2.17 21.91 13.87
N PHE A 8 1.03 22.54 13.57
CA PHE A 8 -0.30 22.08 13.99
C PHE A 8 -1.07 21.36 12.88
N GLN A 9 -0.44 21.11 11.72
CA GLN A 9 -1.12 20.53 10.56
C GLN A 9 -1.75 19.17 10.85
N GLY A 10 -1.17 18.38 11.76
CA GLY A 10 -1.68 17.07 12.18
C GLY A 10 -2.70 17.10 13.32
N ASN A 11 -3.06 18.28 13.84
CA ASN A 11 -4.03 18.37 14.93
C ASN A 11 -5.45 18.11 14.40
N VAL A 12 -6.15 17.17 15.04
CA VAL A 12 -7.55 16.89 14.76
C VAL A 12 -8.42 17.58 15.80
N GLU A 13 -9.25 18.55 15.38
CA GLU A 13 -10.01 19.43 16.28
C GLU A 13 -11.11 18.71 17.09
N ARG A 14 -11.62 17.60 16.55
CA ARG A 14 -12.65 16.77 17.19
C ARG A 14 -12.53 15.32 16.72
N LYS A 15 -13.20 14.41 17.42
CA LYS A 15 -13.33 13.03 16.92
C LYS A 15 -13.99 13.03 15.54
N MET A 16 -13.37 12.31 14.62
CA MET A 16 -13.92 12.09 13.28
C MET A 16 -15.19 11.24 13.38
N ASN A 17 -16.18 11.57 12.57
CA ASN A 17 -17.24 10.63 12.26
C ASN A 17 -16.74 9.57 11.25
N LYS A 18 -17.60 8.61 10.92
CA LYS A 18 -17.24 7.50 10.02
C LYS A 18 -16.78 8.00 8.64
N ASP A 19 -17.50 8.94 8.05
CA ASP A 19 -17.21 9.43 6.70
C ASP A 19 -15.89 10.21 6.67
N GLU A 20 -15.62 11.00 7.71
CA GLU A 20 -14.37 11.74 7.88
C GLU A 20 -13.17 10.81 8.09
N LEU A 21 -13.35 9.72 8.84
CA LEU A 21 -12.32 8.69 9.00
C LEU A 21 -12.01 8.04 7.65
N ILE A 22 -13.03 7.69 6.86
CA ILE A 22 -12.86 7.14 5.51
C ILE A 22 -12.07 8.12 4.63
N GLN A 23 -12.42 9.41 4.63
CA GLN A 23 -11.66 10.43 3.89
C GLN A 23 -10.19 10.52 4.35
N SER A 24 -9.94 10.37 5.65
CA SER A 24 -8.59 10.42 6.21
C SER A 24 -7.77 9.21 5.77
N VAL A 25 -8.34 8.01 5.77
CA VAL A 25 -7.67 6.80 5.24
C VAL A 25 -7.33 6.96 3.74
N ARG A 26 -8.20 7.59 2.94
CA ARG A 26 -7.86 7.91 1.53
C ARG A 26 -6.67 8.87 1.42
N LEU A 27 -6.57 9.84 2.33
CA LEU A 27 -5.42 10.74 2.39
C LEU A 27 -4.14 9.99 2.80
N ASP A 28 -4.23 9.06 3.75
CA ASP A 28 -3.10 8.22 4.18
C ASP A 28 -2.60 7.36 3.02
N ILE A 29 -3.50 6.71 2.26
CA ILE A 29 -3.15 5.95 1.04
C ILE A 29 -2.43 6.84 0.02
N ALA A 30 -2.92 8.06 -0.20
CA ALA A 30 -2.27 9.01 -1.10
C ALA A 30 -0.88 9.43 -0.59
N GLY A 31 -0.70 9.54 0.73
CA GLY A 31 0.58 9.79 1.37
C GLY A 31 1.60 8.68 1.09
N GLU A 32 1.20 7.42 1.26
CA GLU A 32 2.10 6.30 0.97
C GLU A 32 2.44 6.18 -0.51
N LEU A 33 1.49 6.44 -1.42
CA LEU A 33 1.76 6.49 -2.86
C LEU A 33 2.72 7.63 -3.23
N GLU A 34 2.61 8.80 -2.59
CA GLU A 34 3.56 9.92 -2.73
C GLU A 34 4.96 9.50 -2.22
N ALA A 35 5.05 8.80 -1.09
CA ALA A 35 6.30 8.30 -0.54
C ALA A 35 6.98 7.29 -1.48
N ILE A 36 6.23 6.31 -2.00
CA ILE A 36 6.73 5.34 -2.99
C ILE A 36 7.32 6.06 -4.20
N TYR A 37 6.58 7.02 -4.76
CA TYR A 37 7.03 7.80 -5.92
C TYR A 37 8.33 8.56 -5.64
N LEU A 38 8.41 9.24 -4.49
CA LEU A 38 9.57 10.04 -4.11
C LEU A 38 10.81 9.17 -3.87
N TYR A 39 10.67 8.09 -3.08
CA TYR A 39 11.79 7.21 -2.78
C TYR A 39 12.29 6.50 -4.04
N ASP A 40 11.39 6.04 -4.91
CA ASP A 40 11.79 5.40 -6.17
C ASP A 40 12.57 6.36 -7.08
N ALA A 41 12.12 7.62 -7.21
CA ALA A 41 12.84 8.63 -7.97
C ALA A 41 14.25 8.89 -7.41
N HIS A 42 14.41 8.94 -6.08
CA HIS A 42 15.71 9.12 -5.44
C HIS A 42 16.62 7.90 -5.59
N VAL A 43 16.07 6.69 -5.49
CA VAL A 43 16.79 5.43 -5.75
C VAL A 43 17.35 5.43 -7.17
N GLN A 44 16.59 5.89 -8.16
CA GLN A 44 17.03 5.97 -9.55
C GLN A 44 18.07 7.09 -9.79
N ALA A 45 17.99 8.19 -9.04
CA ALA A 45 18.82 9.38 -9.26
C ALA A 45 20.16 9.40 -8.51
N THR A 46 20.37 8.51 -7.53
CA THR A 46 21.58 8.48 -6.71
C THR A 46 22.58 7.43 -7.20
N ASP A 47 23.87 7.71 -7.05
CA ASP A 47 24.98 6.75 -7.17
C ASP A 47 25.51 6.29 -5.80
N ASN A 48 24.96 6.82 -4.70
CA ASN A 48 25.37 6.43 -3.35
C ASN A 48 24.71 5.09 -2.97
N GLU A 49 25.52 4.03 -2.91
CA GLU A 49 25.05 2.66 -2.60
C GLU A 49 24.34 2.54 -1.24
N MET A 50 24.81 3.24 -0.21
CA MET A 50 24.16 3.23 1.11
C MET A 50 22.76 3.84 1.05
N ALA A 51 22.63 5.00 0.39
CA ALA A 51 21.34 5.67 0.22
C ALA A 51 20.39 4.82 -0.64
N ARG A 52 20.89 4.24 -1.75
CA ARG A 52 20.09 3.38 -2.61
C ARG A 52 19.48 2.19 -1.84
N ALA A 53 20.29 1.52 -1.01
CA ALA A 53 19.84 0.38 -0.23
C ALA A 53 18.73 0.77 0.76
N VAL A 54 18.95 1.81 1.55
CA VAL A 54 17.97 2.25 2.57
C VAL A 54 16.69 2.79 1.94
N LEU A 55 16.78 3.62 0.91
CA LEU A 55 15.59 4.21 0.27
C LEU A 55 14.77 3.16 -0.49
N ALA A 56 15.41 2.13 -1.07
CA ALA A 56 14.69 1.04 -1.74
C ALA A 56 13.91 0.17 -0.74
N ASP A 57 14.51 -0.11 0.42
CA ASP A 57 13.87 -0.85 1.51
C ASP A 57 12.62 -0.10 2.01
N ILE A 58 12.78 1.18 2.37
CA ILE A 58 11.66 2.04 2.80
C ILE A 58 10.56 2.07 1.73
N ARG A 59 10.90 2.33 0.46
CA ARG A 59 9.94 2.33 -0.66
C ARG A 59 9.11 1.05 -0.72
N ASP A 60 9.74 -0.11 -0.49
CA ASP A 60 9.06 -1.39 -0.57
C ASP A 60 8.19 -1.67 0.67
N GLU A 61 8.57 -1.16 1.85
CA GLU A 61 7.71 -1.14 3.05
C GLU A 61 6.45 -0.29 2.81
N GLU A 62 6.56 0.89 2.18
CA GLU A 62 5.37 1.74 1.93
C GLU A 62 4.35 1.06 1.00
N LYS A 63 4.78 0.13 0.12
CA LYS A 63 3.84 -0.68 -0.67
C LYS A 63 3.01 -1.62 0.21
N ALA A 64 3.59 -2.15 1.28
CA ALA A 64 2.86 -2.96 2.25
C ALA A 64 1.85 -2.08 3.01
N HIS A 65 2.25 -0.88 3.43
CA HIS A 65 1.35 0.08 4.09
C HIS A 65 0.16 0.47 3.20
N VAL A 66 0.36 0.66 1.88
CA VAL A 66 -0.76 0.83 0.92
C VAL A 66 -1.73 -0.35 1.00
N GLY A 67 -1.22 -1.59 1.07
CA GLY A 67 -2.03 -2.79 1.21
C GLY A 67 -2.83 -2.84 2.52
N GLU A 68 -2.21 -2.47 3.65
CA GLU A 68 -2.86 -2.38 4.95
C GLU A 68 -4.00 -1.34 4.95
N LEU A 69 -3.72 -0.13 4.44
CA LEU A 69 -4.68 0.96 4.38
C LEU A 69 -5.83 0.69 3.41
N MET A 70 -5.55 0.07 2.24
CA MET A 70 -6.60 -0.37 1.32
C MET A 70 -7.50 -1.44 1.95
N THR A 71 -6.92 -2.34 2.74
CA THR A 71 -7.69 -3.33 3.50
C THR A 71 -8.59 -2.67 4.53
N LEU A 72 -8.06 -1.70 5.29
CA LEU A 72 -8.85 -0.91 6.23
C LEU A 72 -10.00 -0.16 5.53
N LEU A 73 -9.71 0.52 4.41
CA LEU A 73 -10.70 1.28 3.64
C LEU A 73 -11.88 0.39 3.19
N ARG A 74 -11.59 -0.79 2.64
CA ARG A 74 -12.60 -1.77 2.21
C ARG A 74 -13.49 -2.25 3.36
N ASN A 75 -12.96 -2.34 4.58
CA ASN A 75 -13.73 -2.70 5.77
C ASN A 75 -14.57 -1.55 6.31
N LEU A 76 -14.12 -0.31 6.15
CA LEU A 76 -14.86 0.87 6.58
C LEU A 76 -16.02 1.22 5.62
N ASP A 77 -15.84 1.04 4.31
CA ASP A 77 -16.82 1.33 3.27
C ASP A 77 -17.04 0.12 2.34
N SER A 78 -18.05 -0.71 2.67
CA SER A 78 -18.38 -1.89 1.87
C SER A 78 -18.88 -1.56 0.47
N LYS A 79 -19.49 -0.37 0.27
CA LYS A 79 -19.96 0.04 -1.06
C LYS A 79 -18.77 0.42 -1.94
N GLU A 80 -17.78 1.11 -1.39
CA GLU A 80 -16.53 1.39 -2.10
C GLU A 80 -15.76 0.09 -2.39
N ALA A 81 -15.79 -0.89 -1.48
CA ALA A 81 -15.23 -2.21 -1.73
C ALA A 81 -15.88 -2.93 -2.94
N ASP A 82 -17.21 -2.88 -3.06
CA ASP A 82 -17.93 -3.42 -4.23
C ASP A 82 -17.49 -2.72 -5.54
N LEU A 83 -17.31 -1.40 -5.49
CA LEU A 83 -16.83 -0.62 -6.64
C LEU A 83 -15.38 -0.98 -7.02
N PHE A 84 -14.50 -1.21 -6.04
CA PHE A 84 -13.15 -1.69 -6.30
C PHE A 84 -13.15 -3.05 -6.99
N ALA A 85 -13.95 -4.00 -6.50
CA ALA A 85 -14.08 -5.32 -7.12
C ALA A 85 -14.65 -5.23 -8.56
N SER A 86 -15.63 -4.35 -8.79
CA SER A 86 -16.14 -4.07 -10.13
C SER A 86 -15.06 -3.52 -11.05
N GLY A 87 -14.25 -2.56 -10.58
CA GLY A 87 -13.14 -1.99 -11.34
C GLY A 87 -12.06 -3.02 -11.68
N GLU A 88 -11.74 -3.93 -10.76
CA GLU A 88 -10.86 -5.08 -11.04
C GLU A 88 -11.44 -5.98 -12.16
N GLY A 89 -12.74 -6.22 -12.16
CA GLY A 89 -13.46 -6.95 -13.22
C GLY A 89 -13.41 -6.26 -14.58
N GLU A 90 -13.64 -4.94 -14.62
CA GLU A 90 -13.57 -4.14 -15.85
C GLU A 90 -12.17 -4.23 -16.50
N VAL A 91 -11.10 -4.16 -15.69
CA VAL A 91 -9.73 -4.33 -16.20
C VAL A 91 -9.51 -5.72 -16.78
N LYS A 92 -10.03 -6.76 -16.12
CA LYS A 92 -9.94 -8.13 -16.63
C LYS A 92 -10.62 -8.28 -17.99
N GLU A 93 -11.84 -7.76 -18.14
CA GLU A 93 -12.58 -7.79 -19.41
C GLU A 93 -11.82 -7.04 -20.52
N MET A 94 -11.24 -5.88 -20.21
CA MET A 94 -10.40 -5.14 -21.17
C MET A 94 -9.18 -5.94 -21.63
N LEU A 95 -8.50 -6.64 -20.70
CA LEU A 95 -7.31 -7.44 -21.01
C LEU A 95 -7.66 -8.70 -21.82
N GLU A 96 -8.77 -9.35 -21.52
CA GLU A 96 -9.30 -10.45 -22.34
C GLU A 96 -9.61 -10.00 -23.77
N GLY A 97 -10.19 -8.80 -23.94
CA GLY A 97 -10.43 -8.19 -25.26
C GLY A 97 -9.15 -7.93 -26.07
N LEU A 98 -8.01 -7.77 -25.40
CA LEU A 98 -6.68 -7.64 -26.02
C LEU A 98 -5.96 -8.98 -26.22
N GLY A 99 -6.57 -10.10 -25.84
CA GLY A 99 -5.95 -11.43 -25.90
C GLY A 99 -4.92 -11.69 -24.79
N ILE A 100 -4.95 -10.90 -23.70
CA ILE A 100 -4.07 -11.05 -22.54
C ILE A 100 -4.84 -11.83 -21.46
N THR A 101 -4.56 -13.13 -21.34
CA THR A 101 -5.30 -14.03 -20.43
C THR A 101 -4.55 -14.38 -19.15
N ASP A 102 -3.27 -14.04 -19.04
CA ASP A 102 -2.44 -14.31 -17.85
C ASP A 102 -2.22 -13.01 -17.06
N VAL A 103 -3.25 -12.61 -16.33
CA VAL A 103 -3.30 -11.38 -15.51
C VAL A 103 -2.98 -11.64 -14.03
N GLY A 104 -2.18 -12.69 -13.77
CA GLY A 104 -1.58 -12.89 -12.45
C GLY A 104 -0.48 -11.87 -12.17
N PRO A 105 -0.01 -11.76 -10.91
CA PRO A 105 1.21 -11.03 -10.62
C PRO A 105 2.32 -11.57 -11.51
N SER A 106 2.84 -10.73 -12.40
CA SER A 106 3.96 -11.10 -13.26
C SER A 106 5.12 -11.54 -12.37
N PRO A 107 5.78 -12.68 -12.67
CA PRO A 107 6.91 -13.10 -11.88
C PRO A 107 7.96 -11.98 -11.89
N VAL A 108 8.28 -11.46 -10.70
CA VAL A 108 9.34 -10.47 -10.54
C VAL A 108 10.64 -11.14 -11.02
N PRO A 109 11.34 -10.58 -12.03
CA PRO A 109 12.61 -11.14 -12.47
C PRO A 109 13.59 -11.16 -11.29
N GLY A 110 13.93 -12.35 -10.79
CA GLY A 110 14.87 -12.54 -9.68
C GLY A 110 14.25 -12.79 -8.30
N ALA A 111 12.92 -12.78 -8.14
CA ALA A 111 12.31 -13.23 -6.88
C ALA A 111 12.28 -14.76 -6.82
N SER A 112 13.02 -15.36 -5.88
CA SER A 112 12.77 -16.73 -5.44
C SER A 112 11.33 -16.84 -4.92
N LYS A 113 10.64 -17.95 -5.22
CA LYS A 113 9.29 -18.24 -4.71
C LYS A 113 9.19 -17.88 -3.22
N PRO A 114 8.09 -17.27 -2.75
CA PRO A 114 7.90 -17.07 -1.32
C PRO A 114 7.92 -18.45 -0.65
N SER A 115 8.91 -18.67 0.20
CA SER A 115 8.88 -19.77 1.16
C SER A 115 7.65 -19.55 2.03
N SER A 116 6.83 -20.59 2.19
CA SER A 116 5.71 -20.60 3.13
C SER A 116 6.15 -19.99 4.47
N PRO A 117 5.28 -19.23 5.17
CA PRO A 117 5.64 -18.69 6.47
C PRO A 117 5.82 -19.87 7.44
N GLU A 118 7.07 -20.24 7.72
CA GLU A 118 7.40 -20.96 8.94
C GLU A 118 6.99 -20.04 10.09
N GLY A 119 6.13 -20.57 10.97
CA GLY A 119 5.47 -19.83 12.03
C GLY A 119 6.42 -18.90 12.78
N THR A 120 6.02 -17.64 12.91
CA THR A 120 6.74 -16.69 13.75
C THR A 120 6.63 -17.14 15.22
N VAL A 121 7.70 -16.86 15.97
CA VAL A 121 7.88 -17.16 17.39
C VAL A 121 6.92 -16.30 18.23
N GLY A 122 5.63 -16.61 18.17
CA GLY A 122 4.57 -15.94 18.91
C GLY A 122 3.33 -16.82 19.12
N SER A 123 3.33 -18.04 18.57
CA SER A 123 2.21 -18.98 18.59
C SER A 123 2.28 -20.03 19.72
N MET A 124 3.03 -19.77 20.80
CA MET A 124 3.17 -20.71 21.92
C MET A 124 2.93 -20.10 23.31
N ILE A 125 1.83 -19.38 23.50
CA ILE A 125 1.24 -19.26 24.85
C ILE A 125 -0.29 -19.22 24.71
N GLU A 126 -0.91 -20.40 24.69
CA GLU A 126 -2.19 -20.65 25.36
C GLU A 126 -2.13 -22.04 26.01
N GLU A 127 -2.88 -22.19 27.11
CA GLU A 127 -3.04 -23.32 28.05
C GLU A 127 -1.98 -23.33 29.18
N ASP A 128 -2.32 -23.08 30.45
CA ASP A 128 -3.53 -23.41 31.24
C ASP A 128 -4.18 -22.23 32.00
#